data_AF-A0AAW9BR11-F1
#
_entry.id   AF-A0AAW9BR11-F1
#
_cell.length_a   1.000
_cell.length_b   1.000
_cell.length_c   1.000
_cell.angle_alpha   90.00
_cell.angle_beta   90.00
_cell.angle_gamma   90.00
#
_symmetry.space_group_name_H-M   'P 1'
#
loop_
_entity.id
_entity.type
_entity.pdbx_description
1 polymer ?
#
loop_
_entity_poly.entity_id
_entity_poly.type
_entity_poly.pdbx_seq_one_letter_code
_entity_poly.pdbx_strand_id
1 'polypeptide(L)'
;AAEMTVLVGGMRVLGTNHGGSKHGVFTDRVGQLTNDFFVNLTDMNYTWEPVGENLYEIRSRRSKDVKWTATRVDLVFGSNSILRAYAELYAQDDNAGKFVEDFVAAWTKVMNADRF
;
A
#
# COMPACT_ATOMS: atom_id res chain seq x y z
N ALA A 1 -6.09 -13.42 -3.99
CA ALA A 1 -4.88 -12.65 -3.68
C ALA A 1 -4.97 -11.22 -4.21
N ALA A 2 -5.30 -11.01 -5.50
CA ALA A 2 -5.40 -9.67 -6.09
C ALA A 2 -6.39 -8.71 -5.37
N GLU A 3 -7.58 -9.19 -4.98
CA GLU A 3 -8.58 -8.36 -4.25
C GLU A 3 -8.04 -7.83 -2.92
N MET A 4 -7.31 -8.66 -2.16
CA MET A 4 -6.67 -8.25 -0.91
C MET A 4 -5.61 -7.18 -1.17
N THR A 5 -4.81 -7.33 -2.23
CA THR A 5 -3.76 -6.37 -2.59
C THR A 5 -4.35 -4.98 -2.82
N VAL A 6 -5.35 -4.86 -3.70
CA VAL A 6 -5.97 -3.55 -3.98
C VAL A 6 -6.64 -2.96 -2.76
N LEU A 7 -7.34 -3.78 -1.96
CA LEU A 7 -7.98 -3.32 -0.73
C LEU A 7 -6.95 -2.73 0.26
N VAL A 8 -5.82 -3.40 0.50
CA VAL A 8 -4.80 -2.86 1.40
C VAL A 8 -4.22 -1.55 0.85
N GLY A 9 -3.84 -1.52 -0.44
CA GLY A 9 -3.28 -0.32 -1.05
C GLY A 9 -4.22 0.88 -0.99
N GLY A 10 -5.49 0.68 -1.33
CA GLY A 10 -6.51 1.74 -1.29
C GLY A 10 -6.82 2.21 0.12
N MET A 11 -6.98 1.30 1.08
CA MET A 11 -7.25 1.65 2.49
C MET A 11 -6.10 2.46 3.10
N ARG A 12 -4.85 2.19 2.71
CA ARG A 12 -3.69 2.98 3.15
C ARG A 12 -3.71 4.40 2.65
N VAL A 13 -3.94 4.64 1.36
CA VAL A 13 -3.98 6.01 0.82
C VAL A 13 -5.21 6.80 1.29
N LEU A 14 -6.32 6.11 1.59
CA LEU A 14 -7.49 6.71 2.22
C LEU A 14 -7.27 7.04 3.71
N GLY A 15 -6.21 6.52 4.33
CA GLY A 15 -5.86 6.84 5.72
C GLY A 15 -6.76 6.17 6.75
N THR A 16 -7.33 5.00 6.46
CA THR A 16 -8.29 4.29 7.32
C THR A 16 -7.62 3.45 8.42
N ASN A 17 -6.44 3.86 8.90
CA ASN A 17 -5.71 3.13 9.91
C ASN A 17 -6.34 3.31 11.30
N HIS A 18 -6.36 2.24 12.09
CA HIS A 18 -6.79 2.31 13.49
C HIS A 18 -5.96 3.32 14.28
N GLY A 19 -6.62 4.14 15.11
CA GLY A 19 -5.96 5.18 15.90
C GLY A 19 -5.30 6.29 15.08
N GLY A 20 -5.58 6.38 13.77
CA GLY A 20 -5.02 7.40 12.88
C GLY A 20 -3.52 7.25 12.60
N SER A 21 -2.94 6.06 12.83
CA SER A 21 -1.51 5.83 12.58
C SER A 21 -1.13 6.07 11.12
N LYS A 22 0.12 6.47 10.89
CA LYS A 22 0.64 6.77 9.54
C LYS A 22 1.40 5.61 8.89
N HIS A 23 1.38 4.43 9.51
CA HIS A 23 2.09 3.27 8.98
C HIS A 23 1.51 2.82 7.63
N GLY A 24 2.37 2.66 6.63
CA GLY A 24 1.98 2.24 5.28
C GLY A 24 1.25 3.31 4.47
N VAL A 25 1.05 4.53 5.01
CA VAL A 25 0.38 5.63 4.30
C VAL A 25 1.38 6.30 3.37
N PHE A 26 1.75 5.61 2.29
CA PHE A 26 2.75 6.08 1.32
C PHE A 26 2.12 7.01 0.29
N THR A 27 1.64 8.17 0.75
CA THR A 27 1.12 9.22 -0.12
C THR A 27 1.21 10.56 0.61
N ASP A 28 1.38 11.63 -0.16
CA ASP A 28 1.28 13.01 0.33
C ASP A 28 -0.15 13.58 0.14
N ARG A 29 -1.09 12.78 -0.39
CA ARG A 29 -2.47 13.17 -0.76
C ARG A 29 -3.53 12.31 -0.06
N VAL A 30 -3.40 12.16 1.26
CA VAL A 30 -4.27 11.29 2.06
C VAL A 30 -5.76 11.61 1.83
N GLY A 31 -6.56 10.58 1.61
CA GLY A 31 -8.00 10.69 1.30
C GLY A 31 -8.32 10.64 -0.20
N GLN A 32 -7.31 10.70 -1.08
CA GLN A 32 -7.49 10.45 -2.51
C GLN A 32 -7.20 8.99 -2.82
N LEU A 33 -8.15 8.30 -3.47
CA LEU A 33 -7.97 6.92 -3.90
C LEU A 33 -7.04 6.87 -5.13
N THR A 34 -5.78 6.51 -4.88
CA THR A 34 -4.68 6.52 -5.87
C THR A 34 -3.80 5.27 -5.69
N ASN A 35 -3.01 4.91 -6.69
CA ASN A 35 -2.06 3.80 -6.61
C ASN A 35 -0.72 4.18 -5.95
N ASP A 36 -0.65 5.34 -5.28
CA ASP A 36 0.56 5.87 -4.62
C ASP A 36 1.21 4.86 -3.66
N PHE A 37 0.41 4.02 -2.98
CA PHE A 37 0.92 2.95 -2.13
C PHE A 37 1.88 2.02 -2.89
N PHE A 38 1.49 1.56 -4.07
CA PHE A 38 2.29 0.60 -4.85
C PHE A 38 3.48 1.26 -5.52
N VAL A 39 3.30 2.48 -6.04
CA VAL A 39 4.39 3.27 -6.65
C VAL A 39 5.51 3.47 -5.62
N ASN A 40 5.18 3.93 -4.42
CA ASN A 40 6.17 4.20 -3.39
C ASN A 40 6.73 2.92 -2.74
N LEU A 41 5.94 1.84 -2.66
CA LEU A 41 6.41 0.54 -2.16
C LEU A 41 7.43 -0.11 -3.11
N THR A 42 7.25 0.06 -4.42
CA THR A 42 8.13 -0.54 -5.44
C THR A 42 9.31 0.36 -5.83
N ASP A 43 9.33 1.62 -5.36
CA ASP A 43 10.43 2.55 -5.59
C ASP A 43 11.71 2.12 -4.83
N MET A 44 12.75 1.82 -5.62
CA MET A 44 14.06 1.42 -5.13
C MET A 44 14.89 2.57 -4.55
N ASN A 45 14.44 3.82 -4.65
CA ASN A 45 15.07 4.97 -3.99
C ASN A 45 15.04 4.86 -2.46
N TYR A 46 14.14 4.03 -1.92
CA TYR A 46 14.00 3.81 -0.49
C TYR A 46 14.60 2.47 -0.03
N THR A 47 14.98 2.42 1.23
CA THR A 47 15.38 1.22 1.95
C THR A 47 14.52 1.06 3.19
N TRP A 48 14.30 -0.18 3.63
CA TRP A 48 13.44 -0.49 4.77
C TRP A 48 14.30 -0.97 5.93
N GLU A 49 14.25 -0.24 7.04
CA GLU A 49 15.06 -0.53 8.23
C GLU A 49 14.15 -0.88 9.41
N PRO A 50 14.34 -2.03 10.09
CA PRO A 50 13.55 -2.40 11.26
C PRO A 50 13.93 -1.51 12.45
N VAL A 51 12.93 -0.93 13.12
CA VAL A 51 13.14 -0.04 14.28
C VAL A 51 12.39 -0.47 15.53
N GLY A 52 11.67 -1.58 15.47
CA GLY A 52 10.95 -2.13 16.61
C GLY A 52 10.14 -3.36 16.25
N GLU A 53 9.29 -3.79 17.19
CA GLU A 53 8.37 -4.89 16.94
C GLU A 53 7.32 -4.47 15.91
N ASN A 54 7.28 -5.18 14.77
CA ASN A 54 6.36 -4.91 13.67
C ASN A 54 6.42 -3.47 13.12
N LEU A 55 7.57 -2.79 13.26
CA LEU A 55 7.75 -1.40 12.82
C LEU A 55 9.04 -1.24 12.02
N TYR A 56 8.91 -0.58 10.87
CA TYR A 56 9.97 -0.30 9.92
C TYR A 56 9.94 1.16 9.50
N GLU A 57 11.10 1.72 9.27
CA GLU A 57 11.27 3.03 8.64
C GLU A 57 11.63 2.86 7.16
N ILE A 58 10.98 3.66 6.32
CA ILE A 58 11.25 3.77 4.90
C ILE A 58 12.14 4.99 4.71
N ARG A 59 13.44 4.75 4.51
CA ARG A 59 14.47 5.79 4.45
C ARG A 59 14.94 6.02 3.03
N SER A 60 15.21 7.27 2.69
CA SER A 60 15.88 7.60 1.43
C SER A 60 17.26 6.97 1.40
N ARG A 61 17.62 6.25 0.33
CA ARG A 61 18.97 5.68 0.20
C ARG A 61 20.05 6.76 0.13
N ARG A 62 19.72 7.92 -0.44
CA ARG A 62 20.63 9.04 -0.67
C ARG A 62 20.87 9.88 0.58
N SER A 63 19.81 10.37 1.23
CA SER A 63 19.92 11.26 2.38
C SER A 63 19.87 10.55 3.73
N LYS A 64 19.39 9.30 3.76
CA LYS A 64 19.08 8.52 4.98
C LYS A 64 17.91 9.05 5.81
N ASP A 65 17.24 10.11 5.36
CA ASP A 65 16.06 10.64 6.05
C ASP A 65 14.89 9.65 6.00
N VAL A 66 14.13 9.61 7.09
CA VAL A 66 12.88 8.83 7.18
C VAL A 66 11.81 9.54 6.37
N LYS A 67 11.29 8.88 5.33
CA LYS A 67 10.17 9.40 4.53
C LYS A 67 8.83 8.85 5.04
N TRP A 68 8.77 7.56 5.37
CA TRP A 68 7.56 6.93 5.93
C TRP A 68 7.89 5.89 6.99
N THR A 69 6.86 5.39 7.66
CA THR A 69 6.93 4.21 8.52
C THR A 69 5.97 3.14 7.98
N ALA A 70 6.22 1.88 8.30
CA ALA A 70 5.44 0.75 7.82
C ALA A 70 5.46 -0.41 8.81
N THR A 71 4.49 -1.30 8.67
CA THR A 71 4.40 -2.58 9.38
C THR A 71 4.67 -3.75 8.44
N ARG A 72 4.76 -4.97 8.98
CA ARG A 72 4.92 -6.19 8.16
C ARG A 72 3.76 -6.38 7.18
N VAL A 73 2.55 -5.93 7.53
CA VAL A 73 1.37 -6.01 6.66
C VAL A 73 1.55 -5.19 5.39
N ASP A 74 2.27 -4.08 5.47
CA ASP A 74 2.52 -3.21 4.33
C ASP A 74 3.65 -3.79 3.46
N LEU A 75 4.75 -4.20 4.12
CA LEU A 75 5.98 -4.61 3.45
C LEU A 75 5.92 -6.01 2.84
N VAL A 76 4.98 -6.86 3.26
CA VAL A 76 4.79 -8.20 2.67
C VAL A 76 4.48 -8.11 1.17
N PHE A 77 3.82 -7.04 0.73
CA PHE A 77 3.48 -6.79 -0.67
C PHE A 77 4.70 -6.49 -1.55
N GLY A 78 5.84 -6.07 -0.98
CA GLY A 78 7.09 -5.90 -1.72
C GLY A 78 8.13 -7.00 -1.46
N SER A 79 7.83 -7.97 -0.60
CA SER A 79 8.75 -9.04 -0.18
C SER A 79 8.32 -10.43 -0.66
N ASN A 80 7.03 -10.77 -0.59
CA ASN A 80 6.53 -12.03 -1.14
C ASN A 80 6.48 -11.93 -2.67
N SER A 81 7.07 -12.88 -3.39
CA SER A 81 7.20 -12.82 -4.85
C SER A 81 5.87 -12.70 -5.60
N ILE A 82 4.83 -13.43 -5.16
CA ILE A 82 3.50 -13.39 -5.77
C ILE A 82 2.82 -12.05 -5.48
N LEU A 83 2.87 -11.59 -4.22
CA LEU A 83 2.27 -10.30 -3.86
C LEU A 83 2.99 -9.12 -4.53
N ARG A 84 4.31 -9.24 -4.69
CA ARG A 84 5.13 -8.25 -5.40
C ARG A 84 4.75 -8.16 -6.87
N ALA A 85 4.48 -9.27 -7.53
CA ALA A 85 3.99 -9.24 -8.91
C ALA A 85 2.67 -8.46 -9.05
N TYR A 86 1.76 -8.59 -8.09
CA TYR A 86 0.53 -7.78 -8.07
C TYR A 86 0.81 -6.30 -7.74
N ALA A 87 1.71 -6.03 -6.80
CA ALA A 87 2.10 -4.66 -6.47
C ALA A 87 2.72 -3.94 -7.67
N GLU A 88 3.61 -4.62 -8.41
CA GLU A 88 4.22 -4.10 -9.63
C GLU A 88 3.19 -3.84 -10.73
N LEU A 89 2.19 -4.70 -10.91
CA LEU A 89 1.08 -4.46 -11.83
C LEU A 89 0.36 -3.13 -11.52
N TYR A 90 -0.05 -2.91 -10.27
CA TYR A 90 -0.77 -1.69 -9.89
C TYR A 90 0.13 -0.45 -9.78
N ALA A 91 1.46 -0.63 -9.73
CA ALA A 91 2.41 0.47 -9.77
C ALA A 91 2.71 0.97 -11.20
N GLN A 92 2.26 0.28 -12.25
CA GLN A 92 2.48 0.70 -13.64
C GLN A 92 1.78 2.03 -13.94
N ASP A 93 2.41 2.84 -14.80
CA ASP A 93 1.95 4.19 -15.16
C ASP A 93 0.53 4.22 -15.78
N ASP A 94 0.12 3.15 -16.46
CA ASP A 94 -1.16 3.01 -17.15
C ASP A 94 -2.27 2.38 -16.29
N ASN A 95 -1.94 1.89 -15.09
CA ASN A 95 -2.87 1.10 -14.26
C ASN A 95 -3.55 1.88 -13.13
N ALA A 96 -3.41 3.21 -13.08
CA ALA A 96 -4.09 4.03 -12.08
C ALA A 96 -5.63 3.90 -12.16
N GLY A 97 -6.21 3.89 -13.37
CA GLY A 97 -7.65 3.69 -13.57
C GLY A 97 -8.11 2.29 -13.17
N LYS A 98 -7.37 1.27 -13.64
CA LYS A 98 -7.60 -0.14 -13.28
C LYS A 98 -7.60 -0.37 -11.77
N PHE A 99 -6.63 0.21 -11.07
CA PHE A 99 -6.54 0.11 -9.62
C PHE A 99 -7.82 0.61 -8.92
N VAL A 100 -8.36 1.75 -9.36
CA VAL A 100 -9.60 2.32 -8.78
C VAL A 100 -10.79 1.38 -9.02
N GLU A 101 -10.95 0.88 -10.24
CA GLU A 101 -12.03 -0.06 -10.59
C GLU A 101 -11.96 -1.35 -9.76
N ASP A 102 -10.77 -1.96 -9.68
CA ASP A 102 -10.56 -3.20 -8.93
C ASP A 102 -10.76 -2.99 -7.42
N PHE A 103 -10.33 -1.84 -6.88
CA PHE A 103 -10.58 -1.49 -5.48
C PHE A 103 -12.08 -1.38 -5.19
N VAL A 104 -12.83 -0.65 -6.04
CA VAL A 104 -14.28 -0.47 -5.87
C VAL A 104 -15.00 -1.82 -5.96
N ALA A 105 -14.65 -2.66 -6.93
CA ALA A 105 -15.24 -3.98 -7.07
C ALA A 105 -15.00 -4.85 -5.82
N ALA A 106 -13.77 -4.86 -5.31
CA ALA A 106 -13.42 -5.61 -4.10
C ALA A 106 -14.14 -5.05 -2.85
N TRP A 107 -14.26 -3.73 -2.72
CA TRP A 107 -14.99 -3.09 -1.62
C TRP A 107 -16.47 -3.47 -1.66
N THR A 108 -17.13 -3.30 -2.81
CA THR A 108 -18.53 -3.65 -3.00
C THR A 108 -18.80 -5.13 -2.71
N LYS A 109 -17.88 -6.02 -3.08
CA LYS A 109 -17.98 -7.45 -2.76
C LYS A 109 -18.01 -7.70 -1.26
N VAL A 110 -17.09 -7.09 -0.50
CA VAL A 110 -17.06 -7.23 0.97
C VAL A 110 -18.33 -6.66 1.61
N MET A 111 -18.83 -5.53 1.11
CA MET A 111 -20.03 -4.87 1.65
C MET A 111 -21.33 -5.66 1.41
N ASN A 112 -21.37 -6.63 0.50
CA ASN A 112 -22.57 -7.43 0.20
C ASN A 112 -22.41 -8.91 0.60
N ALA A 113 -21.36 -9.28 1.33
CA ALA A 113 -21.04 -10.68 1.62
C ALA A 113 -22.08 -11.41 2.50
N ASP A 114 -22.93 -10.67 3.21
CA ASP A 114 -23.98 -11.19 4.11
C ASP A 114 -25.40 -11.10 3.53
N ARG A 115 -25.54 -10.73 2.25
CA ARG A 115 -26.83 -10.61 1.56
C ARG A 115 -27.26 -11.95 0.92
N PHE A 116 -27.63 -12.90 1.78
CA PHE A 116 -28.15 -14.22 1.40
C PHE A 116 -29.56 -14.17 0.79
#